data_AF-X1AQ40-F1
#
_entry.id   AF-X1AQ40-F1
#
_cell.length_a   1.000
_cell.length_b   1.000
_cell.length_c   1.000
_cell.angle_alpha   90.00
_cell.angle_beta   90.00
_cell.angle_gamma   90.00
#
_symmetry.space_group_name_H-M   'P 1'
#
loop_
_entity.id
_entity.type
_entity.pdbx_description
1 polymer ?
#
loop_
_entity_poly.entity_id
_entity_poly.type
_entity_poly.pdbx_seq_one_letter_code
_entity_poly.pdbx_strand_id
1 'polypeptide(L)'
;MNITCSVLNTSQQLKETLKLQKEGNKKRIGEILVEIGAISREELYEVLQYVYESEYVDLSNYVIDPEVISLISEKAALRFKLIPISKNNDELIIAMANPLDVYAIDFVRDHTKIKEIKSLLATEEDVLNAITNYYELGEYDDIIKKLGTEIVFKEEE
;
A
#
# COMPACT_ATOMS: atom_id res chain seq x y z
N MET A 1 -28.58 3.36 -4.71
CA MET A 1 -28.38 2.34 -5.77
C MET A 1 -28.48 2.95 -7.17
N ASN A 2 -27.88 4.12 -7.44
CA ASN A 2 -28.00 4.84 -8.73
C ASN A 2 -26.66 5.42 -9.26
N ILE A 3 -25.53 5.21 -8.58
CA ILE A 3 -24.26 5.88 -8.92
C ILE A 3 -23.47 5.08 -9.97
N THR A 4 -23.63 3.76 -10.01
CA THR A 4 -22.86 2.86 -10.88
C THR A 4 -23.20 2.94 -12.37
N CYS A 5 -24.39 3.45 -12.75
CA CYS A 5 -24.82 3.48 -14.16
C CYS A 5 -24.71 4.84 -14.84
N SER A 6 -24.62 5.97 -14.13
CA SER A 6 -24.47 7.27 -14.81
C SER A 6 -23.02 7.56 -15.21
N VAL A 7 -22.05 7.11 -14.41
CA VAL A 7 -20.62 7.42 -14.61
C VAL A 7 -19.98 6.56 -15.72
N LEU A 8 -20.49 5.35 -15.94
CA LEU A 8 -20.00 4.43 -17.00
C LEU A 8 -20.71 4.62 -18.35
N ASN A 9 -21.56 5.64 -18.51
CA ASN A 9 -22.57 5.70 -19.56
C ASN A 9 -22.12 6.31 -20.88
N THR A 10 -20.84 6.17 -21.27
CA THR A 10 -20.50 6.37 -22.68
C THR A 10 -19.43 5.37 -23.09
N SER A 11 -19.87 4.30 -23.76
CA SER A 11 -19.03 3.33 -24.47
C SER A 11 -18.03 4.00 -25.46
N GLN A 12 -18.23 5.28 -25.77
CA GLN A 12 -17.32 6.13 -26.52
C GLN A 12 -16.14 6.66 -25.68
N GLN A 13 -16.36 7.15 -24.46
CA GLN A 13 -15.31 7.59 -23.54
C GLN A 13 -14.42 6.42 -23.08
N LEU A 14 -15.01 5.25 -22.85
CA LEU A 14 -14.25 4.03 -22.56
C LEU A 14 -13.37 3.60 -23.76
N LYS A 15 -13.89 3.73 -24.99
CA LYS A 15 -13.11 3.43 -26.21
C LYS A 15 -11.97 4.40 -26.45
N GLU A 16 -12.18 5.70 -26.18
CA GLU A 16 -11.13 6.71 -26.26
C GLU A 16 -10.04 6.47 -25.20
N THR A 17 -10.45 6.16 -23.97
CA THR A 17 -9.53 5.79 -22.88
C THR A 17 -8.71 4.54 -23.21
N LEU A 18 -9.34 3.50 -23.78
CA LEU A 18 -8.67 2.28 -24.23
C LEU A 18 -7.70 2.52 -25.40
N LYS A 19 -8.00 3.47 -26.29
CA LYS A 19 -7.07 3.89 -27.35
C LYS A 19 -5.84 4.56 -26.76
N LEU A 20 -6.03 5.51 -25.84
CA LEU A 20 -4.92 6.21 -25.16
C LEU A 20 -4.03 5.25 -24.36
N GLN A 21 -4.61 4.23 -23.72
CA GLN A 21 -3.85 3.18 -23.03
C GLN A 21 -3.00 2.36 -24.01
N LYS A 22 -3.57 1.97 -25.16
CA LYS A 22 -2.86 1.19 -26.20
C LYS A 22 -1.77 1.98 -26.91
N GLU A 23 -1.89 3.31 -26.97
CA GLU A 23 -0.93 4.20 -27.66
C GLU A 23 0.32 4.52 -26.85
N GLY A 24 0.51 3.90 -25.68
CA GLY A 24 1.78 3.94 -24.93
C GLY A 24 1.67 4.42 -23.49
N ASN A 25 0.46 4.73 -23.02
CA ASN A 25 0.25 5.18 -21.65
C ASN A 25 0.16 3.96 -20.71
N LYS A 26 1.19 3.74 -19.87
CA LYS A 26 1.21 2.67 -18.84
C LYS A 26 0.23 2.92 -17.69
N LYS A 27 -0.50 4.03 -17.70
CA LYS A 27 -1.44 4.42 -16.66
C LYS A 27 -2.67 3.51 -16.65
N ARG A 28 -3.24 3.30 -15.47
CA ARG A 28 -4.48 2.52 -15.31
C ARG A 28 -5.65 3.30 -15.91
N ILE A 29 -6.67 2.60 -16.40
CA ILE A 29 -7.86 3.23 -17.02
C ILE A 29 -8.52 4.24 -16.07
N GLY A 30 -8.61 3.92 -14.77
CA GLY A 30 -9.13 4.85 -13.76
C GLY A 30 -8.37 6.17 -13.68
N GLU A 31 -7.03 6.12 -13.72
CA GLU A 31 -6.20 7.34 -13.72
C GLU A 31 -6.44 8.19 -14.97
N ILE A 32 -6.61 7.56 -16.13
CA ILE A 32 -6.92 8.27 -17.38
C ILE A 32 -8.29 8.93 -17.29
N LEU A 33 -9.28 8.26 -16.68
CA LEU A 33 -10.63 8.81 -16.46
C LEU A 33 -10.61 10.03 -15.52
N VAL A 34 -9.75 10.03 -14.50
CA VAL A 34 -9.52 11.20 -13.64
C VAL A 34 -8.84 12.33 -14.42
N GLU A 35 -7.81 12.02 -15.21
CA GLU A 35 -7.06 13.02 -16.00
C GLU A 35 -7.92 13.75 -17.03
N ILE A 36 -8.88 13.05 -17.65
CA ILE A 36 -9.83 13.67 -18.59
C ILE A 36 -11.01 14.37 -17.89
N GLY A 37 -11.04 14.39 -16.55
CA GLY A 37 -12.09 14.99 -15.74
C GLY A 37 -13.43 14.26 -15.82
N ALA A 38 -13.44 12.98 -16.22
CA ALA A 38 -14.66 12.18 -16.32
C ALA A 38 -15.15 11.67 -14.95
N ILE A 39 -14.22 11.45 -14.02
CA ILE A 39 -14.50 11.06 -12.63
C ILE A 39 -13.59 11.82 -11.67
N SER A 40 -14.03 12.08 -10.45
CA SER A 40 -13.17 12.59 -9.39
C SER A 40 -12.26 11.48 -8.83
N ARG A 41 -11.20 11.85 -8.12
CA ARG A 41 -10.29 10.88 -7.49
C ARG A 41 -11.00 10.09 -6.38
N GLU A 42 -11.91 10.74 -5.65
CA GLU A 42 -12.75 10.12 -4.63
C GLU A 42 -13.72 9.11 -5.24
N GLU A 43 -14.39 9.47 -6.34
CA GLU A 43 -15.27 8.55 -7.09
C GLU A 43 -14.50 7.34 -7.63
N LEU A 44 -13.26 7.53 -8.08
CA LEU A 44 -12.39 6.44 -8.48
C LEU A 44 -12.14 5.49 -7.29
N TYR A 45 -11.81 6.00 -6.11
CA TYR A 45 -11.56 5.17 -4.93
C TYR A 45 -12.81 4.42 -4.46
N GLU A 46 -13.99 5.06 -4.46
CA GLU A 46 -15.25 4.39 -4.13
C GLU A 46 -15.53 3.20 -5.07
N VAL A 47 -15.30 3.41 -6.38
CA VAL A 47 -15.46 2.35 -7.37
C VAL A 47 -14.42 1.25 -7.16
N LEU A 48 -13.16 1.60 -6.88
CA LEU A 48 -12.10 0.61 -6.64
C LEU A 48 -12.36 -0.20 -5.37
N GLN A 49 -12.84 0.41 -4.29
CA GLN A 49 -13.26 -0.31 -3.08
C GLN A 49 -14.36 -1.33 -3.38
N TYR A 50 -15.36 -0.92 -4.16
CA TYR A 50 -16.46 -1.81 -4.55
C TYR A 50 -15.99 -2.96 -5.44
N VAL A 51 -15.07 -2.68 -6.38
CA VAL A 51 -14.53 -3.68 -7.32
C VAL A 51 -13.56 -4.64 -6.64
N TYR A 52 -12.79 -4.16 -5.67
CA TYR A 52 -11.77 -4.95 -4.97
C TYR A 52 -12.28 -5.59 -3.67
N GLU A 53 -13.51 -5.29 -3.24
CA GLU A 53 -14.06 -5.71 -1.94
C GLU A 53 -13.10 -5.41 -0.77
N SER A 54 -12.33 -4.32 -0.89
CA SER A 54 -11.26 -3.94 0.03
C SER A 54 -11.47 -2.50 0.48
N GLU A 55 -11.32 -2.26 1.78
CA GLU A 55 -11.45 -0.93 2.37
C GLU A 55 -10.26 -0.06 1.94
N TYR A 56 -10.53 1.21 1.68
CA TYR A 56 -9.47 2.21 1.43
C TYR A 56 -8.95 2.70 2.77
N VAL A 57 -7.63 2.77 2.90
CA VAL A 57 -6.96 3.28 4.09
C VAL A 57 -6.02 4.43 3.70
N ASP A 58 -6.14 5.53 4.42
CA ASP A 58 -5.18 6.62 4.37
C ASP A 58 -4.09 6.38 5.41
N LEU A 59 -2.86 6.11 4.94
CA LEU A 59 -1.71 5.79 5.80
C LEU A 59 -1.14 7.01 6.53
N SER A 60 -1.51 8.23 6.13
CA SER A 60 -0.98 9.48 6.70
C SER A 60 -1.30 9.65 8.19
N ASN A 61 -2.39 9.01 8.66
CA ASN A 61 -2.89 9.13 10.03
C ASN A 61 -2.63 7.90 10.89
N TYR A 62 -1.97 6.87 10.36
CA TYR A 62 -1.69 5.64 11.09
C TYR A 62 -0.33 5.73 11.79
N VAL A 63 -0.30 5.34 13.06
CA VAL A 63 0.92 5.04 13.81
C VAL A 63 1.13 3.53 13.74
N ILE A 64 2.14 3.10 13.01
CA ILE A 64 2.46 1.68 12.82
C ILE A 64 3.55 1.28 13.81
N ASP A 65 3.39 0.12 14.44
CA ASP A 65 4.39 -0.44 15.35
C ASP A 65 5.65 -0.85 14.56
N PRO A 66 6.86 -0.41 14.96
CA PRO A 66 8.12 -0.81 14.34
C PRO A 66 8.31 -2.34 14.26
N GLU A 67 7.81 -3.09 15.23
CA GLU A 67 7.88 -4.56 15.19
C GLU A 67 7.08 -5.13 14.01
N VAL A 68 5.97 -4.49 13.64
CA VAL A 68 5.14 -4.87 12.49
C VAL A 68 5.81 -4.50 11.18
N ILE A 69 6.44 -3.32 11.09
CA ILE A 69 7.22 -2.88 9.93
C ILE A 69 8.37 -3.85 9.65
N SER A 70 9.06 -4.30 10.70
CA SER A 70 10.20 -5.22 10.59
C SER A 70 9.86 -6.60 10.00
N LEU A 71 8.57 -6.98 9.96
CA LEU A 71 8.11 -8.25 9.37
C LEU A 71 8.36 -8.34 7.87
N ILE A 72 8.49 -7.20 7.19
CA ILE A 72 8.68 -7.13 5.75
C ILE A 72 9.91 -6.25 5.51
N SER A 73 10.88 -6.74 4.74
CA SER A 73 12.04 -5.92 4.37
C SER A 73 11.63 -4.74 3.48
N GLU A 74 12.30 -3.60 3.62
CA GLU A 74 12.09 -2.41 2.78
C GLU A 74 12.10 -2.74 1.27
N LYS A 75 13.04 -3.59 0.85
CA LYS A 75 13.15 -4.02 -0.55
C LYS A 75 11.89 -4.72 -1.07
N ALA A 76 11.24 -5.52 -0.22
CA ALA A 76 9.98 -6.18 -0.57
C ALA A 76 8.82 -5.18 -0.56
N ALA A 77 8.78 -4.29 0.43
CA ALA A 77 7.79 -3.22 0.54
C ALA A 77 7.80 -2.31 -0.70
N LEU A 78 8.97 -1.87 -1.16
CA LEU A 78 9.14 -1.07 -2.39
C LEU A 78 8.78 -1.84 -3.66
N ARG A 79 9.18 -3.11 -3.74
CA ARG A 79 8.93 -3.94 -4.93
C ARG A 79 7.44 -4.19 -5.14
N PHE A 80 6.74 -4.56 -4.08
CA PHE A 80 5.31 -4.89 -4.13
C PHE A 80 4.41 -3.69 -3.82
N LYS A 81 4.99 -2.54 -3.48
CA LYS A 81 4.29 -1.31 -3.07
C LYS A 81 3.24 -1.63 -2.01
N LEU A 82 3.74 -2.17 -0.90
CA LEU A 82 2.93 -2.54 0.25
C LEU A 82 3.64 -2.18 1.56
N ILE A 83 2.87 -2.02 2.61
CA ILE A 83 3.36 -1.82 3.98
C ILE A 83 2.47 -2.58 4.97
N PRO A 84 3.04 -3.28 5.97
CA PRO A 84 2.24 -3.90 7.02
C PRO A 84 1.75 -2.83 8.01
N ILE A 85 0.47 -2.87 8.38
CA ILE A 85 -0.17 -1.85 9.24
C ILE A 85 -0.34 -2.37 10.66
N SER A 86 -0.80 -3.61 10.80
CA SER A 86 -1.01 -4.21 12.10
C SER A 86 -0.95 -5.73 12.02
N LYS A 87 -0.52 -6.35 13.12
CA LYS A 87 -0.47 -7.79 13.28
C LYS A 87 -1.26 -8.19 14.52
N ASN A 88 -2.21 -9.09 14.33
CA ASN A 88 -2.85 -9.86 15.39
C ASN A 88 -2.33 -11.30 15.33
N ASN A 89 -2.65 -12.13 16.35
CA ASN A 89 -2.05 -13.47 16.52
C ASN A 89 -2.07 -14.34 15.25
N ASP A 90 -3.18 -14.32 14.48
CA ASP A 90 -3.33 -15.12 13.26
C ASP A 90 -3.60 -14.29 11.99
N GLU A 91 -3.64 -12.96 12.11
CA GLU A 91 -4.03 -12.05 11.02
C GLU A 91 -3.02 -10.91 10.86
N LEU A 92 -2.56 -10.69 9.63
CA LEU A 92 -1.72 -9.55 9.25
C LEU A 92 -2.52 -8.64 8.31
N ILE A 93 -2.66 -7.37 8.70
CA ILE A 93 -3.26 -6.34 7.85
C ILE A 93 -2.15 -5.61 7.10
N ILE A 94 -2.27 -5.57 5.77
CA ILE A 94 -1.33 -4.89 4.88
C ILE A 94 -2.06 -3.84 4.05
N ALA A 95 -1.44 -2.67 3.85
CA ALA A 95 -1.87 -1.70 2.86
C ALA A 95 -1.09 -1.91 1.57
N MET A 96 -1.79 -1.87 0.43
CA MET A 96 -1.21 -2.12 -0.88
C MET A 96 -1.75 -1.14 -1.92
N ALA A 97 -0.88 -0.72 -2.85
CA ALA A 97 -1.29 0.02 -4.05
C ALA A 97 -2.09 -0.86 -5.05
N ASN A 98 -2.00 -2.18 -4.90
CA ASN A 98 -2.78 -3.14 -5.67
C ASN A 98 -3.19 -4.35 -4.80
N PRO A 99 -4.38 -4.31 -4.17
CA PRO A 99 -4.84 -5.40 -3.30
C PRO A 99 -5.18 -6.69 -4.06
N LEU A 100 -5.27 -6.66 -5.41
CA LEU A 100 -5.46 -7.85 -6.24
C LEU A 100 -4.17 -8.58 -6.62
N ASP A 101 -3.00 -8.08 -6.20
CA ASP A 101 -1.73 -8.75 -6.47
C ASP A 101 -1.56 -9.98 -5.59
N VAL A 102 -2.08 -11.12 -6.07
CA VAL A 102 -2.01 -12.41 -5.37
C VAL A 102 -0.56 -12.83 -5.11
N TYR A 103 0.38 -12.51 -6.00
CA TYR A 103 1.79 -12.86 -5.80
C TYR A 103 2.41 -12.11 -4.64
N ALA A 104 2.04 -10.84 -4.46
CA ALA A 104 2.49 -10.05 -3.32
C ALA A 104 1.90 -10.60 -2.01
N ILE A 105 0.61 -10.95 -2.00
CA ILE A 105 -0.06 -11.55 -0.84
C ILE A 105 0.58 -12.89 -0.47
N ASP A 106 0.82 -13.76 -1.45
CA ASP A 106 1.46 -15.06 -1.24
C ASP A 106 2.89 -14.91 -0.73
N PHE A 107 3.66 -13.95 -1.28
CA PHE A 107 5.00 -13.65 -0.79
C PHE A 107 4.97 -13.22 0.68
N VAL A 108 4.06 -12.32 1.05
CA VAL A 108 3.91 -11.85 2.45
C VAL A 108 3.51 -13.02 3.36
N ARG A 109 2.58 -13.87 2.93
CA ARG A 109 2.17 -15.08 3.67
C ARG A 109 3.35 -16.01 3.92
N ASP A 110 4.14 -16.29 2.88
CA ASP A 110 5.28 -17.19 2.95
C ASP A 110 6.42 -16.62 3.79
N HIS A 111 6.63 -15.31 3.75
CA HIS A 111 7.69 -14.62 4.48
C HIS A 111 7.37 -14.47 5.96
N THR A 112 6.14 -14.07 6.29
CA THR A 112 5.72 -13.80 7.68
C THR A 112 5.20 -15.05 8.41
N LYS A 113 4.89 -16.12 7.68
CA LYS A 113 4.26 -17.36 8.19
C LYS A 113 2.89 -17.16 8.83
N ILE A 114 2.24 -16.02 8.57
CA ILE A 114 0.89 -15.71 9.05
C ILE A 114 -0.10 -16.16 7.99
N LYS A 115 -1.15 -16.90 8.40
CA LYS A 115 -2.07 -17.53 7.46
C LYS A 115 -3.09 -16.56 6.87
N GLU A 116 -3.70 -15.73 7.72
CA GLU A 116 -4.72 -14.77 7.32
C GLU A 116 -4.05 -13.43 6.98
N ILE A 117 -4.14 -13.03 5.72
CA ILE A 117 -3.62 -11.75 5.24
C ILE A 117 -4.81 -10.92 4.76
N LYS A 118 -5.08 -9.80 5.43
CA LYS A 118 -6.10 -8.83 5.02
C LYS A 118 -5.42 -7.70 4.25
N SER A 119 -5.73 -7.55 2.96
CA SER A 119 -5.24 -6.45 2.14
C SER A 119 -6.22 -5.28 2.14
N LEU A 120 -5.70 -4.09 2.39
CA LEU A 120 -6.38 -2.81 2.29
C LEU A 120 -5.83 -2.04 1.09
N LEU A 121 -6.71 -1.32 0.40
CA LEU A 121 -6.33 -0.45 -0.69
C LEU A 121 -5.74 0.85 -0.13
N ALA A 122 -4.53 1.21 -0.55
CA ALA A 122 -3.93 2.52 -0.28
C ALA A 122 -3.44 3.13 -1.59
N THR A 123 -3.23 4.44 -1.61
CA THR A 123 -2.62 5.06 -2.80
C THR A 123 -1.15 4.68 -2.90
N GLU A 124 -0.63 4.67 -4.13
CA GLU A 124 0.79 4.42 -4.34
C GLU A 124 1.66 5.48 -3.64
N GLU A 125 1.21 6.74 -3.63
CA GLU A 125 1.89 7.84 -2.97
C GLU A 125 1.95 7.63 -1.46
N ASP A 126 0.82 7.31 -0.83
CA ASP A 126 0.74 7.08 0.62
C ASP A 126 1.62 5.90 1.05
N VAL A 127 1.61 4.81 0.27
CA VAL A 127 2.45 3.64 0.56
C VAL A 127 3.93 3.99 0.45
N LEU A 128 4.35 4.71 -0.59
CA LEU A 128 5.75 5.11 -0.76
C LEU A 128 6.20 6.06 0.36
N ASN A 129 5.37 7.05 0.70
CA ASN A 129 5.64 7.98 1.80
C ASN A 129 5.75 7.24 3.14
N ALA A 130 4.84 6.28 3.40
CA ALA A 130 4.89 5.47 4.60
C ALA A 130 6.16 4.59 4.64
N ILE A 131 6.56 4.00 3.51
CA ILE A 131 7.80 3.22 3.43
C ILE A 131 9.00 4.10 3.78
N THR A 132 9.14 5.28 3.17
CA THR A 132 10.22 6.21 3.48
C THR A 132 10.24 6.56 4.97
N ASN A 133 9.11 6.96 5.54
CA ASN A 133 9.05 7.38 6.95
C ASN A 133 9.38 6.24 7.92
N TYR A 134 8.78 5.05 7.73
CA TYR A 134 8.88 3.97 8.72
C TYR A 134 10.17 3.14 8.61
N TYR A 135 10.70 2.93 7.40
CA TYR A 135 11.95 2.19 7.23
C TYR A 135 13.18 3.06 7.54
N GLU A 136 13.15 4.37 7.27
CA GLU A 136 14.22 5.27 7.72
C GLU A 136 14.29 5.32 9.25
N LEU A 137 13.14 5.40 9.95
CA LEU A 137 13.09 5.40 11.42
C LEU A 137 13.60 4.09 12.03
N GLY A 138 13.28 2.94 11.43
CA GLY A 138 13.75 1.63 11.89
C GLY A 138 15.27 1.47 11.82
N GLU A 139 15.93 2.07 10.83
CA GLU A 139 17.40 2.06 10.75
C GLU A 139 18.03 2.78 11.95
N TYR A 140 17.47 3.90 12.41
CA TYR A 140 18.01 4.63 13.57
C TYR A 140 17.86 3.83 14.86
N ASP A 141 16.72 3.18 15.09
CA ASP A 141 16.50 2.35 16.29
C ASP A 141 17.44 1.13 16.31
N ASP A 142 17.62 0.47 15.16
CA ASP A 142 18.54 -0.65 15.03
C ASP A 142 20.00 -0.21 15.24
N ILE A 143 20.39 0.94 14.70
CA ILE A 143 21.73 1.53 14.91
C ILE A 143 21.94 1.90 16.38
N ILE A 144 20.98 2.56 17.02
CA ILE A 144 21.05 2.93 18.44
C ILE A 144 21.15 1.68 19.33
N LYS A 145 20.37 0.63 19.03
CA LYS A 145 20.42 -0.64 19.77
C LYS A 145 21.77 -1.35 19.60
N LYS A 146 22.36 -1.26 18.40
CA LYS A 146 23.69 -1.82 18.09
C LYS A 146 24.81 -1.05 18.80
N LEU A 147 24.71 0.28 18.85
CA LEU A 147 25.66 1.14 19.57
C LEU A 147 25.52 1.03 21.09
N GLY A 148 24.30 0.86 21.61
CA GLY A 148 24.02 0.68 23.03
C GLY A 148 24.59 -0.62 23.64
N THR A 149 25.07 -1.55 22.81
CA THR A 149 25.70 -2.79 23.26
C THR A 149 27.21 -2.64 23.54
N GLU A 150 27.86 -1.57 23.06
CA GLU A 150 29.30 -1.34 23.27
C GLU A 150 29.65 -0.36 24.41
N ILE A 151 28.68 0.33 25.01
CA ILE A 151 28.92 1.22 26.14
C ILE A 151 28.53 0.52 27.45
N VAL A 152 29.27 -0.54 27.81
CA VAL A 152 29.42 -0.87 29.23
C VAL A 152 30.32 0.22 29.78
N PHE A 153 29.70 1.17 30.49
CA PHE A 153 30.38 2.20 31.25
C PHE A 153 31.51 1.55 32.05
N LYS A 154 32.76 1.86 31.67
CA LYS A 154 33.89 1.75 32.59
C LYS A 154 33.57 2.70 33.74
N GLU A 155 33.12 2.15 34.85
CA GLU A 155 33.29 2.83 36.14
C GLU A 155 34.80 2.98 36.35
N GLU A 156 35.28 4.22 36.27
CA GLU A 156 36.55 4.60 36.90
C GLU A 156 36.25 4.89 38.37
N GLU A 157 36.85 4.11 39.26
CA GLU A 157 37.28 4.53 40.59
C GLU A 157 38.73 4.07 40.82
#